data_AF-A0A2Z3JHN4-F1
#
_entry.id   AF-A0A2Z3JHN4-F1
#
_cell.length_a   1.000
_cell.length_b   1.000
_cell.length_c   1.000
_cell.angle_alpha   90.00
_cell.angle_beta   90.00
_cell.angle_gamma   90.00
#
_symmetry.space_group_name_H-M   'P 1'
#
loop_
_entity.id
_entity.type
_entity.pdbx_description
1 polymer ?
#
loop_
_entity_poly.entity_id
_entity_poly.type
_entity_poly.pdbx_seq_one_letter_code
_entity_poly.pdbx_strand_id
1 'polypeptide(L)'
;MLGVLRAAYWLSAVLYLPLGLVLYFFPSNLSELLGLSPLWLPRLSGALITAWGGLLIAAAYRPDNVTRYGVAAANLLAAATLIPAALRGTAGAVSGLMLIVSIVLGVAGLLALLGGSRHA
;
A
#
# COMPACT_ATOMS: atom_id res chain seq x y z
N MET A 1 -17.79 10.58 9.81
CA MET A 1 -17.17 9.29 9.40
C MET A 1 -16.69 9.26 7.96
N LEU A 2 -17.38 9.91 7.01
CA LEU A 2 -16.91 10.04 5.62
C LEU A 2 -15.48 10.62 5.52
N GLY A 3 -15.13 11.58 6.39
CA GLY A 3 -13.79 12.18 6.45
C GLY A 3 -12.67 11.21 6.84
N VAL A 4 -12.93 10.25 7.74
CA VAL A 4 -11.94 9.24 8.18
C VAL A 4 -11.67 8.24 7.07
N LEU A 5 -12.73 7.77 6.40
CA LEU A 5 -12.62 6.87 5.27
C LEU A 5 -11.91 7.57 4.09
N ARG A 6 -12.23 8.84 3.82
CA ARG A 6 -11.54 9.64 2.82
C ARG A 6 -10.06 9.85 3.14
N ALA A 7 -9.72 10.06 4.41
CA ALA A 7 -8.33 10.15 4.85
C ALA A 7 -7.58 8.83 4.64
N ALA A 8 -8.22 7.67 4.89
CA ALA A 8 -7.62 6.37 4.61
C ALA A 8 -7.32 6.17 3.11
N TYR A 9 -8.25 6.55 2.23
CA TYR A 9 -8.01 6.52 0.77
C TYR A 9 -6.83 7.38 0.35
N TRP A 10 -6.77 8.63 0.82
CA TRP A 10 -5.68 9.55 0.50
C TRP A 10 -4.34 9.06 1.04
N LEU A 11 -4.31 8.55 2.27
CA LEU A 11 -3.10 8.05 2.90
C LEU A 11 -2.55 6.83 2.13
N SER A 12 -3.42 5.88 1.77
CA SER A 12 -3.04 4.74 0.95
C SER A 12 -2.56 5.17 -0.43
N ALA A 13 -3.22 6.16 -1.07
CA ALA A 13 -2.78 6.69 -2.37
C ALA A 13 -1.39 7.34 -2.29
N VAL A 14 -1.14 8.14 -1.26
CA VAL A 14 0.16 8.80 -1.01
C VAL A 14 1.28 7.79 -0.74
N LEU A 15 0.97 6.62 -0.18
CA LEU A 15 1.96 5.56 0.01
C LEU A 15 2.19 4.73 -1.26
N TYR A 16 1.11 4.36 -1.96
CA TYR A 16 1.21 3.50 -3.14
C TYR A 16 1.73 4.22 -4.37
N LEU A 17 1.34 5.47 -4.64
CA LEU A 17 1.82 6.17 -5.84
C LEU A 17 3.34 6.31 -5.91
N PRO A 18 4.05 6.79 -4.88
CA PRO A 18 5.50 6.88 -4.90
C PRO A 18 6.16 5.50 -4.96
N LEU A 19 5.63 4.53 -4.20
CA LEU A 19 6.16 3.16 -4.20
C LEU A 19 6.03 2.51 -5.59
N GLY A 20 4.87 2.65 -6.23
CA GLY A 20 4.63 2.16 -7.58
C GLY A 20 5.53 2.85 -8.60
N LEU A 21 5.75 4.16 -8.47
CA LEU A 21 6.66 4.91 -9.34
C LEU A 21 8.11 4.43 -9.19
N VAL A 22 8.58 4.22 -7.96
CA VAL A 22 9.93 3.69 -7.67
C VAL A 22 10.11 2.29 -8.24
N LEU A 23 9.11 1.42 -8.09
CA LEU A 23 9.13 0.07 -8.66
C LEU A 23 9.07 0.08 -10.19
N TYR A 24 8.33 1.03 -10.78
CA TYR A 24 8.23 1.17 -12.23
C TYR A 24 9.55 1.61 -12.86
N PHE A 25 10.20 2.60 -12.25
CA PHE A 25 11.52 3.10 -12.68
C PHE A 25 12.68 2.38 -11.98
N PHE A 26 12.46 1.15 -11.52
CA PHE A 26 13.48 0.40 -10.78
C PHE A 26 14.78 0.29 -11.61
N PRO A 27 15.91 0.79 -11.11
CA PRO A 27 17.14 0.86 -11.90
C PRO A 27 17.64 -0.54 -12.27
N SER A 28 18.07 -0.70 -13.53
CA SER A 28 18.66 -1.96 -14.02
C SER A 28 19.89 -2.37 -13.21
N ASN A 29 20.70 -1.40 -12.81
CA ASN A 29 21.92 -1.62 -12.03
C ASN A 29 21.61 -2.21 -10.64
N LEU A 30 20.44 -1.90 -10.06
CA LEU A 30 20.00 -2.50 -8.79
C LEU A 30 19.42 -3.91 -8.99
N SER A 31 18.78 -4.18 -10.13
CA SER A 31 18.27 -5.52 -10.43
C SER A 31 19.38 -6.55 -10.66
N GLU A 32 20.47 -6.14 -11.32
CA GLU A 32 21.66 -6.98 -11.52
C GLU A 32 22.39 -7.24 -10.20
N LEU A 33 22.51 -6.23 -9.33
CA LEU A 33 23.19 -6.33 -8.05
C LEU A 33 22.47 -7.23 -7.03
N LEU A 34 21.14 -7.27 -7.09
CA LEU A 34 20.29 -7.99 -6.12
C LEU A 34 19.91 -9.40 -6.60
N GLY A 35 20.32 -9.82 -7.80
CA GLY A 35 19.94 -11.11 -8.39
C GLY A 35 18.42 -11.30 -8.49
N LEU A 36 17.67 -10.18 -8.51
CA LEU A 36 16.22 -10.21 -8.48
C LEU A 36 15.67 -10.57 -9.86
N SER A 37 14.47 -11.14 -9.85
CA SER A 37 13.63 -11.50 -10.99
C SER A 37 13.69 -10.50 -12.17
N PRO A 38 13.33 -10.90 -13.41
CA PRO A 38 13.50 -10.06 -14.58
C PRO A 38 12.90 -8.67 -14.39
N LEU A 39 13.48 -7.67 -15.03
CA LEU A 39 13.12 -6.24 -14.91
C LEU A 39 11.63 -5.92 -15.19
N TRP A 40 10.90 -6.87 -15.77
CA TRP A 40 9.46 -6.81 -15.94
C TRP A 40 8.67 -6.89 -14.62
N LEU A 41 9.15 -7.58 -13.59
CA LEU A 41 8.40 -7.80 -12.34
C LEU A 41 8.30 -6.51 -11.51
N PRO A 42 9.40 -5.74 -11.30
CA PRO A 42 9.32 -4.41 -10.70
C PRO A 42 8.43 -3.47 -11.50
N ARG A 43 8.52 -3.50 -12.84
CA ARG A 43 7.68 -2.67 -13.71
C ARG A 43 6.20 -2.99 -13.63
N LEU A 44 5.86 -4.27 -13.66
CA LEU A 44 4.48 -4.75 -13.55
C LEU A 44 3.89 -4.39 -12.20
N SER A 45 4.60 -4.71 -11.11
CA SER A 45 4.19 -4.34 -9.75
C SER A 45 4.09 -2.84 -9.56
N GLY A 46 5.03 -2.07 -10.11
CA GLY A 46 5.00 -0.62 -10.13
C GLY A 46 3.77 -0.06 -10.82
N ALA A 47 3.50 -0.51 -12.06
CA ALA A 47 2.32 -0.11 -12.82
C ALA A 47 1.01 -0.46 -12.09
N LEU A 48 0.91 -1.66 -11.52
CA LEU A 48 -0.24 -2.11 -10.73
C LEU A 48 -0.45 -1.23 -9.50
N ILE A 49 0.60 -1.00 -8.71
CA ILE A 49 0.53 -0.20 -7.47
C ILE A 49 0.21 1.27 -7.80
N THR A 50 0.76 1.82 -8.88
CA THR A 50 0.45 3.20 -9.33
C THR A 50 -0.99 3.31 -9.82
N ALA A 51 -1.47 2.39 -10.65
CA ALA A 51 -2.86 2.36 -11.10
C ALA A 51 -3.83 2.21 -9.91
N TRP A 52 -3.47 1.36 -8.94
CA TRP A 52 -4.22 1.20 -7.70
C TRP A 52 -4.24 2.50 -6.87
N GLY A 53 -3.10 3.17 -6.73
CA GLY A 53 -3.01 4.51 -6.11
C GLY A 53 -3.93 5.54 -6.76
N GLY A 54 -4.01 5.54 -8.10
CA GLY A 54 -4.94 6.40 -8.85
C GLY A 54 -6.42 6.07 -8.58
N LEU A 55 -6.77 4.78 -8.53
CA LEU A 55 -8.12 4.31 -8.20
C LEU A 55 -8.52 4.71 -6.77
N LEU A 56 -7.59 4.69 -5.82
CA LEU A 56 -7.82 5.13 -4.45
C LEU A 56 -8.12 6.64 -4.36
N ILE A 57 -7.44 7.46 -5.15
CA ILE A 57 -7.75 8.89 -5.27
C ILE A 57 -9.18 9.07 -5.79
N ALA A 58 -9.56 8.35 -6.84
CA ALA A 58 -10.92 8.41 -7.38
C ALA A 58 -11.97 7.97 -6.34
N ALA A 59 -11.72 6.87 -5.62
CA ALA A 59 -12.58 6.36 -4.56
C ALA A 59 -12.67 7.31 -3.34
N ALA A 60 -11.67 8.17 -3.12
CA ALA A 60 -11.71 9.19 -2.09
C ALA A 60 -12.83 10.23 -2.33
N TYR A 61 -13.22 10.48 -3.58
CA TYR A 61 -14.27 11.45 -3.92
C TYR A 61 -15.68 10.85 -3.84
N ARG A 62 -15.85 9.55 -4.12
CA ARG A 62 -17.12 8.81 -3.96
C ARG A 62 -16.87 7.45 -3.30
N PRO A 63 -16.80 7.40 -1.96
CA PRO A 63 -16.52 6.15 -1.26
C PRO A 63 -17.77 5.26 -1.23
N ASP A 64 -17.73 4.11 -1.90
CA ASP A 64 -18.76 3.08 -1.86
C ASP A 64 -18.34 1.85 -1.03
N ASN A 65 -19.26 0.91 -0.82
CA ASN A 65 -19.00 -0.27 0.01
C ASN A 65 -17.96 -1.21 -0.64
N VAL A 66 -17.93 -1.33 -1.97
CA VAL A 66 -17.00 -2.22 -2.66
C VAL A 66 -15.57 -1.69 -2.56
N THR A 67 -15.37 -0.39 -2.82
CA THR A 67 -14.04 0.22 -2.66
C THR A 67 -13.57 0.18 -1.21
N ARG A 68 -14.47 0.30 -0.23
CA ARG A 68 -14.11 0.23 1.20
C ARG A 68 -13.48 -1.11 1.58
N TYR A 69 -14.11 -2.22 1.22
CA TYR A 69 -13.54 -3.55 1.49
C TYR A 69 -12.28 -3.80 0.67
N GLY A 70 -12.21 -3.29 -0.57
CA GLY A 70 -11.02 -3.35 -1.39
C GLY A 70 -9.81 -2.66 -0.75
N VAL A 71 -9.99 -1.46 -0.17
CA VAL A 71 -8.92 -0.73 0.54
C VAL A 71 -8.53 -1.42 1.83
N ALA A 72 -9.50 -1.90 2.61
CA ALA A 72 -9.23 -2.66 3.81
C ALA A 72 -8.38 -3.90 3.51
N ALA A 73 -8.80 -4.70 2.54
CA ALA A 73 -8.09 -5.91 2.14
C ALA A 73 -6.69 -5.60 1.62
N ALA A 74 -6.54 -4.60 0.74
CA ALA A 74 -5.24 -4.23 0.18
C ALA A 74 -4.25 -3.76 1.26
N ASN A 75 -4.70 -2.87 2.16
CA ASN A 75 -3.87 -2.35 3.23
C ASN A 75 -3.48 -3.43 4.24
N LEU A 76 -4.43 -4.29 4.65
CA LEU A 76 -4.16 -5.39 5.59
C LEU A 76 -3.26 -6.47 4.96
N LEU A 77 -3.45 -6.79 3.68
CA LEU A 77 -2.60 -7.73 2.96
C LEU A 77 -1.17 -7.18 2.83
N ALA A 78 -1.03 -5.90 2.50
CA ALA A 78 0.27 -5.24 2.44
C ALA A 78 0.97 -5.19 3.81
N ALA A 79 0.24 -4.92 4.89
CA ALA A 79 0.79 -5.01 6.25
C ALA A 79 1.21 -6.46 6.59
N ALA A 80 0.38 -7.45 6.24
CA ALA A 80 0.67 -8.86 6.48
C ALA A 80 1.89 -9.38 5.70
N THR A 81 2.21 -8.81 4.53
CA THR A 81 3.43 -9.17 3.78
C THR A 81 4.67 -8.44 4.30
N LEU A 82 4.54 -7.18 4.71
CA LEU A 82 5.65 -6.34 5.17
C LEU A 82 6.11 -6.67 6.59
N ILE A 83 5.21 -7.04 7.50
CA ILE A 83 5.57 -7.37 8.90
C ILE A 83 6.56 -8.55 8.98
N PRO A 84 6.31 -9.72 8.37
CA PRO A 84 7.27 -10.82 8.39
C PRO A 84 8.60 -10.47 7.72
N ALA A 85 8.58 -9.67 6.66
CA ALA A 85 9.79 -9.21 5.99
C ALA A 85 10.63 -8.29 6.90
N ALA A 86 9.98 -7.37 7.61
CA ALA A 86 10.63 -6.47 8.56
C ALA A 86 11.23 -7.22 9.76
N LEU A 87 10.54 -8.25 10.25
CA LEU A 87 10.99 -9.09 11.37
C LEU A 87 12.11 -10.07 10.98
N ARG A 88 12.20 -10.46 9.70
CA ARG A 88 13.28 -11.33 9.18
C ARG A 88 14.54 -10.58 8.75
N GLY A 89 14.44 -9.28 8.44
CA GLY A 89 15.57 -8.44 8.03
C GLY A 89 16.47 -8.06 9.21
N THR A 90 17.77 -7.86 8.94
CA THR A 90 18.74 -7.38 9.94
C THR A 90 18.33 -6.02 10.50
N ALA A 91 18.44 -5.85 11.83
CA ALA A 91 18.07 -4.63 12.54
C ALA A 91 18.74 -3.39 11.92
N GLY A 92 17.92 -2.42 11.50
CA GLY A 92 18.39 -1.20 10.82
C GLY A 92 17.23 -0.27 10.44
N ALA A 93 17.57 0.92 9.94
CA ALA A 93 16.59 1.97 9.59
C ALA A 93 15.50 1.51 8.61
N VAL A 94 15.84 0.58 7.71
CA VAL A 94 14.90 0.02 6.71
C VAL A 94 13.83 -0.87 7.37
N SER A 95 14.19 -1.71 8.34
CA SER A 95 13.23 -2.54 9.08
C SER A 95 12.27 -1.67 9.92
N GLY A 96 12.79 -0.61 10.55
CA GLY A 96 11.98 0.38 11.27
C GLY A 96 10.97 1.09 10.35
N LEU A 97 11.40 1.54 9.16
CA LEU A 97 10.51 2.12 8.17
C LEU A 97 9.42 1.15 7.69
N MET A 98 9.78 -0.11 7.42
CA MET A 98 8.82 -1.14 7.01
C MET A 98 7.76 -1.40 8.09
N LEU A 99 8.14 -1.42 9.37
CA LEU A 99 7.20 -1.56 10.48
C LEU A 99 6.27 -0.34 10.59
N ILE A 100 6.81 0.88 10.47
CA ILE A 100 6.00 2.10 10.49
C ILE A 100 4.98 2.08 9.35
N VAL A 101 5.42 1.78 8.12
CA VAL A 101 4.54 1.66 6.95
C VAL A 101 3.47 0.58 7.16
N SER A 102 3.86 -0.57 7.73
CA SER A 102 2.92 -1.66 8.03
C SER A 102 1.86 -1.27 9.06
N ILE A 103 2.25 -0.56 10.12
CA ILE A 103 1.33 -0.05 11.14
C ILE A 103 0.36 0.95 10.50
N VAL A 104 0.87 1.89 9.71
CA VAL A 104 0.06 2.92 9.04
C VAL A 104 -0.96 2.28 8.10
N LEU A 105 -0.53 1.32 7.27
CA LEU A 105 -1.43 0.58 6.38
C LEU A 105 -2.44 -0.25 7.18
N GLY A 106 -2.01 -0.97 8.21
CA GLY A 106 -2.89 -1.75 9.08
C GLY A 106 -4.00 -0.89 9.72
N VAL A 107 -3.64 0.26 10.27
CA VAL A 107 -4.59 1.23 10.83
C VAL A 107 -5.53 1.76 9.74
N ALA A 108 -5.02 2.15 8.58
CA ALA A 108 -5.85 2.61 7.46
C ALA A 108 -6.85 1.53 6.99
N GLY A 109 -6.45 0.26 6.97
CA GLY A 109 -7.32 -0.87 6.64
C GLY A 109 -8.41 -1.11 7.67
N LEU A 110 -8.08 -1.07 8.96
CA LEU A 110 -9.06 -1.17 10.05
C LEU A 110 -10.05 0.00 10.06
N LEU A 111 -9.57 1.22 9.84
CA LEU A 111 -10.43 2.41 9.74
C LEU A 111 -11.36 2.33 8.53
N ALA A 112 -10.91 1.75 7.42
CA ALA A 112 -11.77 1.49 6.27
C ALA A 112 -12.93 0.54 6.65
N LEU A 113 -12.67 -0.55 7.39
CA LEU A 113 -13.71 -1.47 7.86
C LEU A 113 -14.68 -0.82 8.86
N LEU A 114 -14.15 -0.12 9.87
CA LEU A 114 -14.93 0.54 10.92
C LEU A 114 -15.77 1.72 10.40
N GLY A 115 -15.36 2.34 9.29
CA GLY A 115 -16.13 3.38 8.61
C GLY A 115 -17.46 2.90 8.03
N GLY A 116 -17.69 1.58 7.96
CA GLY A 116 -18.91 0.99 7.38
C GLY A 116 -19.94 0.41 8.35
N SER A 117 -19.62 0.22 9.62
CA SER A 117 -20.45 -0.53 10.56
C SER A 117 -21.55 0.27 11.27
N ARG A 118 -21.83 1.53 10.87
CA ARG A 118 -22.85 2.38 11.54
C ARG A 118 -24.07 2.75 10.69
N HIS A 119 -24.28 2.09 9.56
CA HIS A 119 -25.47 2.28 8.72
C HIS A 119 -26.17 0.97 8.34
N ALA A 120 -26.10 -0.05 9.21
CA ALA A 120 -26.97 -1.22 9.16
C ALA A 120 -28.04 -1.10 10.26
#